data_AF-A0A510IZA0-F1
#
_entry.id   AF-A0A510IZA0-F1
#
_cell.length_a   1.000
_cell.length_b   1.000
_cell.length_c   1.000
_cell.angle_alpha   90.00
_cell.angle_beta   90.00
_cell.angle_gamma   90.00
#
_symmetry.space_group_name_H-M   'P 1'
#
loop_
_entity.id
_entity.type
_entity.pdbx_description
1 polymer ?
#
loop_
_entity_poly.entity_id
_entity_poly.type
_entity_poly.pdbx_seq_one_letter_code
_entity_poly.pdbx_strand_id
1 'polypeptide(L)' 'MADNGYSQLCAYARKWLPGEPLTVDTLATATLLEREHWKNFEAAVTNGIGKAWKK' A
#
# COMPACT_ATOMS: atom_id res chain seq x y z
N MET A 1 13.77 -17.11 11.51
CA MET A 1 12.49 -16.73 10.88
C MET A 1 12.47 -15.22 10.74
N ALA A 2 13.00 -14.69 9.64
CA ALA A 2 12.97 -13.27 9.30
C ALA A 2 13.41 -13.11 7.84
N ASP A 3 12.56 -13.54 6.90
CA ASP A 3 12.66 -13.18 5.48
C ASP A 3 11.31 -12.59 5.05
N ASN A 4 10.85 -11.60 5.83
CA ASN A 4 9.50 -11.07 5.69
C ASN A 4 9.44 -9.88 4.71
N GLY A 5 10.59 -9.25 4.41
CA GLY A 5 10.65 -8.08 3.54
C GLY A 5 10.43 -8.41 2.07
N TYR A 6 11.18 -9.39 1.53
CA TYR A 6 11.06 -9.77 0.12
C TYR A 6 9.70 -10.42 -0.19
N SER A 7 9.22 -11.28 0.70
CA SER A 7 7.88 -11.89 0.59
C SER A 7 6.76 -10.85 0.64
N GLN A 8 6.88 -9.82 1.47
CA GLN A 8 5.96 -8.68 1.52
C GLN A 8 6.00 -7.84 0.24
N LEU A 9 7.19 -7.55 -0.31
CA LEU A 9 7.31 -6.85 -1.60
C LEU A 9 6.66 -7.63 -2.74
N CYS A 10 6.86 -8.96 -2.79
CA CYS A 10 6.21 -9.82 -3.78
C CYS A 10 4.68 -9.82 -3.63
N ALA A 11 4.17 -9.77 -2.39
CA ALA A 11 2.73 -9.66 -2.14
C ALA A 11 2.17 -8.31 -2.64
N TYR A 12 2.90 -7.21 -2.42
CA TYR A 12 2.52 -5.90 -2.94
C TYR A 12 2.54 -5.86 -4.47
N ALA A 13 3.57 -6.41 -5.10
CA ALA A 13 3.65 -6.49 -6.57
C ALA A 13 2.46 -7.27 -7.15
N ARG A 14 2.08 -8.41 -6.55
CA ARG A 14 0.89 -9.17 -6.99
C ARG A 14 -0.42 -8.41 -6.79
N LYS A 15 -0.52 -7.59 -5.74
CA LYS A 15 -1.71 -6.78 -5.43
C LYS A 15 -1.88 -5.62 -6.42
N TRP A 16 -0.80 -4.89 -6.69
CA TRP A 16 -0.86 -3.61 -7.40
C TRP A 16 -0.50 -3.71 -8.88
N LEU A 17 0.38 -4.64 -9.25
CA LEU A 17 0.91 -4.81 -10.61
C LEU A 17 0.74 -6.27 -11.05
N PRO A 18 -0.50 -6.77 -11.15
CA PRO A 18 -0.75 -8.15 -11.51
C PRO A 18 -0.24 -8.44 -12.93
N GLY A 19 0.58 -9.49 -13.08
CA GLY A 19 1.12 -9.92 -14.36
C GLY A 19 2.46 -9.29 -14.75
N GLU A 20 2.92 -8.26 -14.02
CA GLU A 20 4.27 -7.71 -14.23
C GLU A 20 5.34 -8.64 -13.63
N PRO A 21 6.53 -8.73 -14.25
CA PRO A 21 7.64 -9.49 -13.68
C PRO A 21 8.12 -8.85 -12.38
N LEU A 22 8.56 -9.68 -11.43
CA LEU A 22 9.10 -9.25 -10.12
C LEU A 22 10.51 -8.66 -10.28
N THR A 23 10.60 -7.50 -10.92
CA THR A 23 11.83 -6.71 -11.03
C THR A 23 11.95 -5.73 -9.87
N VAL A 24 13.14 -5.17 -9.67
CA VAL A 24 13.37 -4.12 -8.66
C VAL A 24 12.43 -2.93 -8.87
N ASP A 25 12.20 -2.53 -10.12
CA ASP A 25 11.32 -1.41 -10.45
C ASP A 25 9.85 -1.72 -10.15
N THR A 26 9.39 -2.93 -10.47
CA THR A 26 8.03 -3.39 -10.14
C THR A 26 7.81 -3.41 -8.63
N LEU A 27 8.79 -3.92 -7.86
CA LEU A 27 8.71 -3.98 -6.40
C LEU A 27 8.74 -2.57 -5.77
N ALA A 28 9.58 -1.68 -6.28
CA ALA A 28 9.64 -0.29 -5.84
C ALA A 28 8.31 0.44 -6.12
N THR A 29 7.75 0.25 -7.31
CA THR A 29 6.48 0.84 -7.73
C THR A 29 5.32 0.32 -6.88
N ALA A 30 5.26 -0.99 -6.64
CA ALA A 30 4.24 -1.58 -5.78
C ALA A 30 4.31 -1.09 -4.33
N THR A 31 5.53 -0.83 -3.83
CA THR A 31 5.74 -0.27 -2.49
C THR A 31 5.25 1.18 -2.40
N LEU A 32 5.49 1.97 -3.45
CA LEU A 32 4.97 3.34 -3.54
C LEU A 32 3.44 3.34 -3.49
N LEU A 33 2.79 2.49 -4.30
CA LEU A 33 1.33 2.39 -4.37
C LEU A 33 0.71 1.96 -3.04
N GLU A 34 1.31 1.01 -2.34
CA GLU A 34 0.87 0.60 -1.01
C GLU A 34 0.94 1.77 -0.02
N ARG A 35 2.02 2.55 -0.02
CA ARG A 35 2.18 3.72 0.85
C ARG A 35 1.12 4.79 0.56
N GLU A 36 0.86 5.07 -0.71
CA GLU A 36 -0.15 6.05 -1.11
C GLU A 36 -1.56 5.60 -0.75
N HIS A 37 -1.86 4.30 -0.90
CA HIS A 37 -3.13 3.73 -0.48
C HIS A 37 -3.40 3.99 1.01
N TRP A 38 -2.44 3.69 1.88
CA TRP A 38 -2.60 3.91 3.31
C TRP A 38 -2.69 5.40 3.68
N LYS A 39 -1.91 6.26 3.02
CA LYS A 39 -2.00 7.72 3.22
C LYS A 39 -3.39 8.26 2.85
N ASN A 40 -3.95 7.78 1.74
CA ASN A 40 -5.28 8.19 1.30
C ASN A 40 -6.37 7.63 2.21
N PHE A 41 -6.19 6.41 2.71
CA PHE A 41 -7.10 5.80 3.69
C PHE A 41 -7.10 6.58 5.00
N GLU A 42 -5.93 6.96 5.52
CA GLU A 42 -5.78 7.79 6.73
C GLU A 42 -6.49 9.14 6.57
N ALA A 43 -6.31 9.81 5.42
CA ALA A 43 -7.00 11.06 5.12
C ALA A 43 -8.52 10.87 5.07
N ALA A 44 -9.01 9.79 4.45
CA ALA A 44 -10.43 9.48 4.37
C ALA A 44 -11.04 9.19 5.75
N VAL A 45 -10.34 8.41 6.59
CA VAL A 45 -10.76 8.11 7.96
C VAL A 45 -10.79 9.37 8.83
N THR A 46 -9.73 10.18 8.77
CA THR A 46 -9.66 11.46 9.51
C THR A 46 -10.79 12.41 9.11
N ASN A 47 -11.06 12.53 7.80
CA ASN A 47 -12.18 13.34 7.31
C ASN A 47 -13.54 12.77 7.73
N GLY A 48 -13.69 11.45 7.75
CA GLY A 48 -14.90 10.76 8.21
C GLY A 48 -15.17 10.96 9.69
N ILE A 49 -14.15 10.83 10.54
CA ILE A 49 -14.22 11.11 11.98
C ILE A 49 -14.53 12.59 12.21
N GLY A 50 -13.82 13.50 11.54
CA GLY A 50 -14.07 14.94 11.66
C GLY A 50 -15.51 15.33 11.29
N LYS A 51 -16.10 14.68 10.29
CA LYS A 51 -17.51 14.89 9.91
C LYS A 51 -18.49 14.27 10.91
N ALA A 52 -18.17 13.11 11.50
CA ALA A 52 -19.02 12.46 12.49
C ALA A 52 -19.04 13.18 13.85
N TRP A 53 -17.96 13.89 14.20
CA TRP A 53 -17.79 14.58 15.48
C TRP A 53 -18.09 16.09 15.43
N LYS A 54 -18.32 16.67 14.24
CA LYS A 54 -19.00 17.97 14.12
C LYS A 54 -20.50 17.78 14.36
N LYS A 55 -20.90 17.68 15.62
CA LYS A 55 -22.30 17.79 16.05
C LYS A 55 -22.40 18.70 17.26
#